data_AF-A7TQR8-F1
#
_entry.id   AF-A7TQR8-F1
#
_cell.length_a   1.000
_cell.length_b   1.000
_cell.length_c   1.000
_cell.angle_alpha   90.00
_cell.angle_beta   90.00
_cell.angle_gamma   90.00
#
_symmetry.space_group_name_H-M   'P 1'
#
loop_
_entity.id
_entity.type
_entity.pdbx_description
1 polymer ?
#
loop_
_entity_poly.entity_id
_entity_poly.type
_entity_poly.pdbx_seq_one_letter_code
_entity_poly.pdbx_strand_id
1 'polypeptide(L)'
;MLVSRFQVGVGLFRLNEILKRSISNVNITSKYEYPDELGTEYTPPDLSQVTKQWNTKTMSPLLKEEIKEYLVWKMEDDWKTMTNDETKAAYYLSFGSWGPRGKGGSEGSDPIFILLKSTYSLLIFAGLGVSLVNFKRDKSLLKDLETLK
;
A
#
# COMPACT_ATOMS: atom_id res chain seq x y z
N MET A 1 34.52 -12.56 58.47
CA MET A 1 34.35 -11.70 57.28
C MET A 1 33.57 -12.50 56.25
N LEU A 2 32.25 -12.31 56.16
CA LEU A 2 31.36 -13.03 55.23
C LEU A 2 30.58 -11.97 54.45
N VAL A 3 30.88 -11.86 53.15
CA VAL A 3 30.20 -10.92 52.25
C VAL A 3 28.97 -11.61 51.67
N SER A 4 27.80 -11.08 52.00
CA SER A 4 26.50 -11.45 51.43
C SER A 4 26.43 -11.03 49.96
N ARG A 5 26.09 -11.97 49.08
CA ARG A 5 25.85 -11.74 47.65
C ARG A 5 24.38 -11.37 47.45
N PHE A 6 24.13 -10.16 46.96
CA PHE A 6 22.80 -9.64 46.63
C PHE A 6 22.35 -10.18 45.26
N GLN A 7 21.20 -10.85 45.21
CA GLN A 7 20.67 -11.56 44.05
C GLN A 7 19.83 -10.63 43.17
N VAL A 8 20.45 -9.98 42.18
CA VAL A 8 19.79 -9.14 41.18
C VAL A 8 19.47 -9.98 39.95
N GLY A 9 18.29 -10.62 39.91
CA GLY A 9 17.96 -11.49 38.76
C GLY A 9 16.48 -11.80 38.52
N VAL A 10 15.58 -11.40 39.41
CA VAL A 10 14.18 -11.89 39.37
C VAL A 10 13.18 -10.83 38.86
N GLY A 11 13.61 -9.58 38.68
CA GLY A 11 12.73 -8.45 38.31
C GLY A 11 12.40 -8.34 36.83
N LEU A 12 13.38 -8.53 35.93
CA LEU A 12 13.19 -8.30 34.49
C LEU A 12 12.30 -9.34 33.80
N PHE A 13 12.31 -10.59 34.29
CA PHE A 13 11.47 -11.65 33.73
C PHE A 13 9.98 -11.47 34.05
N ARG A 14 9.65 -10.92 35.24
CA ARG A 14 8.26 -10.68 35.65
C ARG A 14 7.60 -9.54 34.88
N LEU A 15 8.36 -8.52 34.49
CA LEU A 15 7.82 -7.38 33.74
C LEU A 15 7.32 -7.78 32.35
N ASN A 16 8.05 -8.65 31.65
CA ASN A 16 7.62 -9.13 30.32
C ASN A 16 6.32 -9.94 30.37
N GLU A 17 6.15 -10.76 31.39
CA GLU A 17 4.92 -11.55 31.58
C GLU A 17 3.73 -10.68 32.02
N ILE A 18 3.98 -9.64 32.83
CA ILE A 18 2.95 -8.67 33.24
C ILE A 18 2.51 -7.83 32.03
N LEU A 19 3.44 -7.37 31.20
CA LEU A 19 3.14 -6.60 29.99
C LEU A 19 2.37 -7.45 28.97
N LYS A 20 2.77 -8.72 28.76
CA LYS A 20 2.04 -9.65 27.89
C LYS A 20 0.62 -9.93 28.37
N ARG A 21 0.42 -10.09 29.69
CA ARG A 21 -0.91 -10.27 30.30
C ARG A 21 -1.78 -9.02 30.25
N SER A 22 -1.18 -7.83 30.26
CA SER A 22 -1.91 -6.57 30.16
C SER A 22 -2.46 -6.32 28.75
N ILE A 23 -1.76 -6.78 27.71
CA ILE A 23 -2.16 -6.57 26.30
C ILE A 23 -3.25 -7.57 25.87
N SER A 24 -3.28 -8.78 26.47
CA SER A 24 -4.22 -9.84 26.06
C SER A 24 -5.66 -9.69 26.56
N ASN A 25 -5.92 -8.74 27.48
CA ASN A 25 -7.22 -8.62 28.16
C ASN A 25 -8.06 -7.41 27.70
N VAL A 26 -7.67 -6.76 26.61
CA VAL A 26 -8.38 -5.60 26.07
C VAL A 26 -9.31 -6.05 24.94
N ASN A 27 -10.44 -6.66 25.31
CA ASN A 27 -11.60 -6.76 24.43
C ASN A 27 -12.44 -5.48 24.62
N ILE A 28 -12.01 -4.39 24.00
CA ILE A 28 -12.81 -3.17 23.89
C ILE A 28 -13.81 -3.40 22.76
N THR A 29 -14.96 -3.98 23.08
CA THR A 29 -16.18 -3.78 22.29
C THR A 29 -16.74 -2.42 22.71
N SER A 30 -16.21 -1.36 22.10
CA SER A 30 -16.75 -0.02 22.25
C SER A 30 -18.08 0.09 21.49
N LYS A 31 -19.17 -0.30 22.14
CA LYS A 31 -20.51 0.13 21.73
C LYS A 31 -20.69 1.58 22.18
N TYR A 32 -20.39 2.52 21.30
CA TYR A 32 -20.78 3.91 21.51
C TYR A 32 -22.12 4.14 20.82
N GLU A 33 -23.16 4.30 21.63
CA GLU A 33 -24.52 4.55 21.19
C GLU A 33 -24.72 6.07 21.07
N TYR A 34 -24.70 6.58 19.83
CA TYR A 34 -25.03 7.96 19.53
C TYR A 34 -26.44 7.99 18.93
N PRO A 35 -27.43 8.60 19.60
CA PRO A 35 -28.74 8.78 19.01
C PRO A 35 -28.65 9.90 17.97
N ASP A 36 -28.62 9.49 16.72
CA ASP A 36 -29.10 10.27 15.59
C ASP A 36 -30.57 10.68 15.81
N GLU A 37 -30.97 11.86 15.32
CA GLU A 37 -32.31 12.43 15.53
C GLU A 37 -33.46 11.56 14.95
N LEU A 38 -33.13 10.48 14.24
CA LEU A 38 -34.03 9.46 13.70
C LEU A 38 -34.03 8.12 14.46
N GLY A 39 -33.20 7.94 15.49
CA GLY A 39 -33.13 6.72 16.31
C GLY A 39 -32.52 5.49 15.62
N THR A 40 -31.64 5.68 14.63
CA THR A 40 -30.88 4.64 13.95
C THR A 40 -29.41 4.59 14.42
N GLU A 41 -29.08 3.60 15.26
CA GLU A 41 -27.71 3.36 15.75
C GLU A 41 -26.69 3.42 14.60
N TYR A 42 -25.78 4.41 14.66
CA TYR A 42 -24.72 4.55 13.67
C TYR A 42 -23.83 3.31 13.71
N THR A 43 -23.71 2.63 12.57
CA THR A 43 -22.83 1.47 12.43
C THR A 43 -21.49 1.91 11.85
N PRO A 44 -20.38 1.79 12.60
CA PRO A 44 -19.08 2.22 12.11
C PRO A 44 -18.62 1.37 10.91
N PRO A 45 -17.87 1.96 9.96
CA PRO A 45 -17.37 1.24 8.80
C PRO A 45 -16.32 0.19 9.19
N ASP A 46 -16.18 -0.88 8.40
CA ASP A 46 -15.15 -1.90 8.61
C ASP A 46 -13.75 -1.37 8.26
N LEU A 47 -12.88 -1.27 9.27
CA LEU A 47 -11.53 -0.73 9.15
C LEU A 47 -10.44 -1.80 9.00
N SER A 48 -10.79 -3.08 9.09
CA SER A 48 -9.81 -4.19 9.10
C SER A 48 -8.99 -4.29 7.80
N GLN A 49 -9.57 -3.91 6.66
CA GLN A 49 -8.95 -4.05 5.34
C GLN A 49 -8.44 -2.74 4.75
N VAL A 50 -8.57 -1.61 5.46
CA VAL A 50 -8.23 -0.27 4.97
C VAL A 50 -6.78 -0.21 4.49
N THR A 51 -5.83 -0.69 5.28
CA THR A 51 -4.39 -0.66 4.93
C THR A 51 -4.03 -1.37 3.62
N LYS A 52 -4.82 -2.38 3.23
CA LYS A 52 -4.60 -3.17 2.01
C LYS A 52 -5.39 -2.64 0.82
N GLN A 53 -6.61 -2.15 1.05
CA GLN A 53 -7.56 -1.84 -0.02
C GLN A 53 -7.69 -0.35 -0.33
N TRP A 54 -7.10 0.53 0.48
CA TRP A 54 -7.20 1.98 0.32
C TRP A 54 -6.81 2.49 -1.08
N ASN A 55 -5.74 1.93 -1.65
CA ASN A 55 -5.26 2.30 -2.99
C ASN A 55 -5.88 1.45 -4.11
N THR A 56 -6.65 0.42 -3.77
CA THR A 56 -7.26 -0.46 -4.76
C THR A 56 -8.49 0.23 -5.35
N LYS A 57 -8.69 0.03 -6.66
CA LYS A 57 -9.86 0.56 -7.40
C LYS A 57 -11.20 0.00 -6.90
N THR A 58 -11.17 -1.09 -6.12
CA THR A 58 -12.35 -1.75 -5.56
C THR A 58 -13.02 -0.93 -4.46
N MET A 59 -12.28 -0.05 -3.78
CA MET A 59 -12.84 0.74 -2.69
C MET A 59 -13.49 2.01 -3.22
N SER A 60 -14.80 2.14 -3.00
CA SER A 60 -15.60 3.28 -3.44
C SER A 60 -15.06 4.60 -2.87
N PRO A 61 -15.02 5.70 -3.65
CA PRO A 61 -14.64 7.02 -3.15
C PRO A 61 -15.49 7.47 -1.95
N LEU A 62 -16.80 7.20 -1.97
CA LEU A 62 -17.71 7.58 -0.90
C LEU A 62 -17.35 6.89 0.43
N LEU A 63 -17.03 5.59 0.37
CA LEU A 63 -16.59 4.83 1.56
C LEU A 63 -15.26 5.37 2.11
N LYS A 64 -14.37 5.87 1.25
CA LYS A 64 -13.12 6.50 1.70
C LYS A 64 -13.36 7.83 2.39
N GLU A 65 -14.37 8.59 1.98
CA GLU A 65 -14.76 9.83 2.62
C GLU A 65 -15.39 9.55 3.99
N GLU A 66 -16.35 8.63 4.04
CA GLU A 66 -16.98 8.18 5.29
C GLU A 66 -15.94 7.69 6.32
N ILE A 67 -14.98 6.86 5.90
CA ILE A 67 -13.91 6.39 6.80
C ILE A 67 -13.02 7.53 7.29
N LYS A 68 -12.74 8.54 6.45
CA LYS A 68 -11.97 9.72 6.89
C LYS A 68 -12.75 10.50 7.93
N GLU A 69 -14.01 10.77 7.68
CA GLU A 69 -14.88 11.53 8.58
C GLU A 69 -15.01 10.81 9.93
N TYR A 70 -15.30 9.50 9.89
CA TYR A 70 -15.35 8.65 11.07
C TYR A 70 -14.05 8.70 11.88
N LEU A 71 -12.90 8.52 11.23
CA LEU A 71 -11.60 8.55 11.91
C LEU A 71 -11.26 9.94 12.45
N VAL A 72 -11.59 11.02 11.73
CA VAL A 72 -11.35 12.40 12.20
C VAL A 72 -12.14 12.64 13.47
N TRP A 73 -13.43 12.34 13.46
CA TRP A 73 -14.29 12.48 14.63
C TRP A 73 -13.80 11.60 15.80
N LYS A 74 -13.39 10.35 15.54
CA LYS A 74 -12.90 9.48 16.62
C LYS A 74 -11.55 9.91 17.19
N MET A 75 -10.71 10.58 16.40
CA MET A 75 -9.45 11.16 16.85
C MET A 75 -9.62 12.45 17.67
N GLU A 76 -10.80 13.07 17.68
CA GLU A 76 -11.11 14.20 18.58
C GLU A 76 -11.39 13.75 20.02
N ASP A 77 -11.79 12.50 20.20
CA ASP A 77 -12.07 11.86 21.50
C ASP A 77 -10.80 11.26 22.15
N ASP A 78 -10.90 10.60 23.31
CA ASP A 78 -9.76 9.93 23.95
C ASP A 78 -9.24 8.77 23.10
N TRP A 79 -7.98 8.87 22.67
CA TRP A 79 -7.29 7.89 21.82
C TRP A 79 -7.13 6.53 22.48
N LYS A 80 -7.23 6.44 23.81
CA LYS A 80 -7.20 5.14 24.52
C LYS A 80 -8.43 4.27 24.23
N THR A 81 -9.50 4.88 23.73
CA THR A 81 -10.74 4.19 23.40
C THR A 81 -10.75 3.63 21.98
N MET A 82 -9.80 4.04 21.14
CA MET A 82 -9.69 3.55 19.77
C MET A 82 -9.25 2.08 19.75
N THR A 83 -9.87 1.31 18.86
CA THR A 83 -9.45 -0.07 18.64
C THR A 83 -8.08 -0.11 17.95
N ASN A 84 -7.39 -1.24 18.05
CA ASN A 84 -6.08 -1.42 17.38
C ASN A 84 -6.19 -1.25 15.86
N ASP A 85 -7.32 -1.62 15.26
CA ASP A 85 -7.51 -1.53 13.82
C ASP A 85 -7.85 -0.10 13.37
N GLU A 86 -8.63 0.64 14.17
CA GLU A 86 -8.81 2.10 13.99
C GLU A 86 -7.48 2.84 14.08
N THR A 87 -6.66 2.52 15.08
CA THR A 87 -5.35 3.16 15.26
C THR A 87 -4.43 2.88 14.07
N LYS A 88 -4.40 1.63 13.57
CA LYS A 88 -3.64 1.28 12.36
C LYS A 88 -4.18 1.98 11.13
N ALA A 89 -5.50 2.09 10.98
CA ALA A 89 -6.13 2.77 9.87
C ALA A 89 -5.82 4.27 9.88
N ALA A 90 -5.91 4.93 11.04
CA ALA A 90 -5.53 6.33 11.24
C ALA A 90 -4.05 6.56 10.93
N TYR A 91 -3.17 5.66 11.39
CA TYR A 91 -1.74 5.70 11.08
C TYR A 91 -1.49 5.56 9.56
N TYR A 92 -2.17 4.63 8.90
CA TYR A 92 -2.05 4.44 7.46
C TYR A 92 -2.62 5.62 6.67
N LEU A 93 -3.70 6.24 7.12
CA LEU A 93 -4.25 7.42 6.47
C LEU A 93 -3.31 8.63 6.63
N SER A 94 -2.67 8.78 7.78
CA SER A 94 -1.75 9.89 8.04
C SER A 94 -0.36 9.71 7.41
N PHE A 95 0.18 8.50 7.34
CA PHE A 95 1.57 8.23 6.91
C PHE A 95 1.73 7.08 5.90
N GLY A 96 0.65 6.39 5.54
CA GLY A 96 0.70 5.27 4.61
C GLY A 96 1.06 5.69 3.19
N SER A 97 1.43 4.69 2.39
CA SER A 97 1.81 4.89 1.00
C SER A 97 0.57 5.07 0.12
N TRP A 98 -0.10 6.21 0.21
CA TRP A 98 -1.24 6.58 -0.62
C TRP A 98 -1.16 8.06 -1.06
N GLY A 99 -1.94 8.41 -2.09
CA GLY A 99 -1.90 9.77 -2.66
C GLY A 99 -0.49 10.10 -3.21
N PRO A 100 0.04 11.31 -2.94
CA PRO A 100 1.40 11.71 -3.37
C PRO A 100 2.52 10.86 -2.75
N ARG A 101 2.24 10.23 -1.59
CA ARG A 101 3.17 9.35 -0.87
C ARG A 101 2.98 7.88 -1.21
N GLY A 102 2.02 7.56 -2.08
CA GLY A 102 1.97 6.26 -2.75
C GLY A 102 3.33 5.97 -3.37
N LYS A 103 3.66 4.69 -3.57
CA LYS A 103 4.74 4.33 -4.49
C LYS A 103 4.34 4.86 -5.86
N GLY A 104 4.68 6.13 -6.09
CA GLY A 104 4.25 7.01 -7.17
C GLY A 104 4.99 6.67 -8.44
N GLY A 105 4.91 5.41 -8.82
CA GLY A 105 5.67 4.82 -9.87
C GLY A 105 5.25 3.37 -9.90
N SER A 106 4.11 3.08 -10.52
CA SER A 106 4.14 1.83 -11.27
C SER A 106 5.35 1.96 -12.18
N GLU A 107 6.23 0.97 -12.22
CA GLU A 107 7.43 0.94 -13.07
C GLU A 107 7.11 1.05 -14.58
N GLY A 108 5.89 1.48 -14.95
CA GLY A 108 5.42 1.75 -16.31
C GLY A 108 4.47 2.93 -16.47
N SER A 109 4.14 3.73 -15.43
CA SER A 109 3.22 4.89 -15.55
C SER A 109 3.90 6.25 -15.57
N ASP A 110 5.22 6.30 -15.41
CA ASP A 110 5.94 7.56 -15.56
C ASP A 110 5.82 8.02 -17.02
N PRO A 111 5.26 9.23 -17.27
CA PRO A 111 5.02 9.70 -18.64
C PRO A 111 6.32 9.80 -19.44
N ILE A 112 7.43 10.14 -18.76
CA ILE A 112 8.78 10.19 -19.35
C ILE A 112 9.24 8.78 -19.74
N PHE A 113 9.01 7.78 -18.89
CA PHE A 113 9.39 6.40 -19.16
C PHE A 113 8.59 5.79 -20.31
N ILE A 114 7.29 6.09 -20.40
CA ILE A 114 6.43 5.68 -21.52
C ILE A 114 6.93 6.29 -22.82
N LEU A 115 7.25 7.58 -22.81
CA LEU A 115 7.72 8.31 -23.99
C LEU A 115 9.08 7.78 -24.47
N LEU A 116 9.99 7.49 -23.54
CA LEU A 116 11.29 6.88 -23.85
C LEU A 116 11.14 5.46 -24.41
N LYS A 117 10.28 4.63 -23.80
CA LYS A 117 10.00 3.27 -24.30
C LYS A 117 9.39 3.30 -25.69
N SER A 118 8.46 4.22 -25.95
CA SER A 118 7.80 4.35 -27.25
C SER A 118 8.79 4.76 -28.35
N THR A 119 9.59 5.79 -28.11
CA THR A 119 10.58 6.29 -29.08
C THR A 119 11.66 5.25 -29.38
N TYR A 120 12.19 4.59 -28.36
CA TYR A 120 13.18 3.52 -28.52
C TYR A 120 12.62 2.34 -29.33
N SER A 121 11.40 1.89 -29.01
CA SER A 121 10.73 0.81 -29.74
C SER A 121 10.54 1.16 -31.22
N LEU A 122 10.08 2.39 -31.49
CA LEU A 122 9.87 2.87 -32.86
C LEU A 122 11.16 2.91 -33.67
N LEU A 123 12.27 3.36 -33.07
CA LEU A 123 13.58 3.36 -33.71
C LEU A 123 14.04 1.94 -34.07
N ILE A 124 13.86 0.97 -33.17
CA ILE A 124 14.21 -0.43 -33.44
C ILE A 124 13.37 -1.00 -34.58
N PHE A 125 12.05 -0.82 -34.54
CA PHE A 125 11.17 -1.34 -35.58
C PHE A 125 11.44 -0.68 -36.94
N ALA A 126 11.74 0.61 -36.97
CA ALA A 126 12.13 1.31 -38.20
C ALA A 126 13.44 0.74 -38.77
N GLY A 127 14.48 0.60 -37.93
CA GLY A 127 15.76 0.03 -38.34
C GLY A 127 15.63 -1.41 -38.83
N LEU A 128 14.87 -2.23 -38.12
CA LEU A 128 14.59 -3.62 -38.49
C LEU A 128 13.81 -3.70 -39.82
N GLY A 129 12.84 -2.81 -40.04
CA GLY A 129 12.10 -2.72 -41.30
C GLY A 129 13.01 -2.41 -42.49
N VAL A 130 13.87 -1.39 -42.38
CA VAL A 130 14.84 -1.05 -43.44
C VAL A 130 15.80 -2.21 -43.70
N SER A 131 16.30 -2.86 -42.63
CA SER A 131 17.18 -4.01 -42.75
C SER A 131 16.53 -5.17 -43.52
N LEU A 132 15.25 -5.47 -43.27
CA LEU A 132 14.53 -6.53 -43.99
C LEU A 132 14.29 -6.19 -45.47
N VAL A 133 13.99 -4.93 -45.78
CA VAL A 133 13.84 -4.47 -47.18
C VAL A 133 15.15 -4.61 -47.94
N ASN A 134 16.26 -4.17 -47.34
CA ASN A 134 17.58 -4.28 -47.97
C ASN A 134 17.96 -5.75 -48.16
N PHE A 135 17.74 -6.60 -47.15
CA PHE A 135 18.02 -8.04 -47.25
C PHE A 135 17.22 -8.73 -48.37
N LYS A 136 15.96 -8.34 -48.58
CA LYS A 136 15.15 -8.87 -49.69
C LYS A 136 15.67 -8.42 -51.06
N ARG A 137 16.07 -7.15 -51.20
CA ARG A 137 16.65 -6.61 -52.44
C ARG A 137 17.95 -7.32 -52.79
N ASP A 138 18.84 -7.49 -51.81
CA ASP A 138 20.11 -8.18 -52.02
C ASP A 138 19.91 -9.63 -52.50
N LYS A 139 18.93 -10.34 -51.92
CA LYS A 139 18.58 -11.70 -52.39
C LYS A 139 18.03 -11.73 -53.81
N SER A 140 17.31 -10.70 -54.26
CA SER A 140 16.85 -10.62 -55.65
C SER A 140 18.02 -10.39 -56.60
N LEU A 141 18.89 -9.42 -56.28
CA LEU A 141 20.08 -9.10 -57.08
C LEU A 141 21.01 -10.31 -57.21
N LEU A 142 21.21 -11.08 -56.14
CA LEU A 142 22.02 -12.30 -56.20
C LEU A 142 21.46 -13.34 -57.18
N LYS A 143 20.14 -13.53 -57.22
CA LYS A 143 19.50 -14.42 -58.21
C LYS A 143 19.69 -13.92 -59.63
N ASP A 144 19.51 -12.61 -59.83
CA ASP A 144 19.70 -12.00 -61.14
C ASP A 144 21.16 -12.19 -61.62
N LEU A 145 22.14 -12.02 -60.73
CA LEU A 145 23.55 -12.28 -61.03
C LEU A 145 23.85 -13.76 -61.32
N GLU A 146 23.23 -14.69 -60.60
CA GLU A 146 23.36 -16.13 -60.87
C GLU A 146 22.79 -16.50 -62.25
N THR A 147 21.70 -15.86 -62.69
CA THR A 147 21.11 -16.11 -64.02
C THR A 147 21.91 -15.52 -65.19
N LEU A 148 22.76 -14.53 -64.91
CA LEU A 148 23.60 -13.88 -65.92
C LEU A 148 24.96 -14.59 -66.13
N LYS A 149 25.26 -15.59 -65.30
CA LYS A 149 26.51 -16.35 -65.32
C LYS A 149 26.35 -17.68 -66.04
#